data_AF-A0A430GUV5-F1
#
_entry.id   AF-A0A430GUV5-F1
#
_cell.length_a   1.000
_cell.length_b   1.000
_cell.length_c   1.000
_cell.angle_alpha   90.00
_cell.angle_beta   90.00
_cell.angle_gamma   90.00
#
_symmetry.space_group_name_H-M   'P 1'
#
loop_
_entity.id
_entity.type
_entity.pdbx_description
1 polymer ?
#
loop_
_entity_poly.entity_id
_entity_poly.type
_entity_poly.pdbx_seq_one_letter_code
_entity_poly.pdbx_strand_id
1 'polypeptide(L)'
;MQMTRNLLPLGVLGLIFAGQVLAADVPFGGEYQGTGRQCFGKLSIRSKTIEWRTPFAACKKTPYRVLKQESGALGQEAVFLLQGKSCGFGVIVLGLDPKQPDYWNATGYRSMADYEKSSDDKLLCSVERLPERSRR
;
A
#
# COMPACT_ATOMS: atom_id res chain seq x y z
N MET A 1 -67.70 9.38 33.33
CA MET A 1 -67.75 10.44 32.29
C MET A 1 -66.85 10.03 31.14
N GLN A 2 -67.35 10.17 29.91
CA GLN A 2 -66.73 9.81 28.63
C GLN A 2 -65.46 10.62 28.32
N MET A 3 -64.57 10.04 27.50
CA MET A 3 -64.11 10.54 26.18
C MET A 3 -62.74 9.89 25.85
N THR A 4 -62.63 9.02 24.84
CA THR A 4 -62.13 9.33 23.47
C THR A 4 -60.83 10.15 23.48
N ARG A 5 -59.74 9.85 22.75
CA ARG A 5 -59.57 9.23 21.43
C ARG A 5 -58.06 9.21 21.09
N ASN A 6 -57.72 8.47 20.03
CA ASN A 6 -56.60 8.67 19.09
C ASN A 6 -55.36 7.77 19.20
N LEU A 7 -55.33 6.86 18.21
CA LEU A 7 -54.19 6.14 17.67
C LEU A 7 -53.16 7.12 17.06
N LEU A 8 -51.88 6.82 17.25
CA LEU A 8 -50.78 7.26 16.38
C LEU A 8 -49.97 6.00 16.02
N PRO A 9 -49.78 5.66 14.74
CA PRO A 9 -48.96 4.52 14.37
C PRO A 9 -47.50 4.90 14.54
N LEU A 10 -46.77 4.12 15.35
CA LEU A 10 -45.31 4.14 15.42
C LEU A 10 -44.75 3.62 14.08
N GLY A 11 -44.60 4.52 13.12
CA GLY A 11 -43.79 4.28 11.92
C GLY A 11 -42.32 4.23 12.32
N VAL A 12 -41.79 3.02 12.52
CA VAL A 12 -40.35 2.80 12.69
C VAL A 12 -39.67 3.06 11.34
N LEU A 13 -39.20 4.28 11.13
CA LEU A 13 -38.36 4.64 10.00
C LEU A 13 -36.95 4.11 10.29
N GLY A 14 -36.70 2.86 9.90
CA GLY A 14 -35.37 2.26 9.93
C GLY A 14 -34.46 2.96 8.93
N LEU A 15 -33.70 3.95 9.39
CA LEU A 15 -32.56 4.50 8.65
C LEU A 15 -31.47 3.42 8.62
N ILE A 16 -31.44 2.66 7.53
CA ILE A 16 -30.33 1.79 7.18
C ILE A 16 -29.15 2.72 6.86
N PHE A 17 -28.30 2.98 7.84
CA PHE A 17 -26.98 3.53 7.59
C PHE A 17 -26.19 2.49 6.78
N ALA A 18 -26.22 2.61 5.46
CA ALA A 18 -25.25 1.98 4.59
C ALA A 18 -23.89 2.59 4.94
N GLY A 19 -23.18 1.96 5.88
CA GLY A 19 -21.80 2.31 6.21
C GLY A 19 -20.97 2.19 4.94
N GLN A 20 -20.66 3.31 4.31
CA GLN A 20 -19.65 3.35 3.28
C GLN A 20 -18.33 3.01 3.97
N VAL A 21 -17.87 1.77 3.81
CA VAL A 21 -16.49 1.42 4.10
C VAL A 21 -15.68 2.23 3.09
N LEU A 22 -15.26 3.43 3.46
CA LEU A 22 -14.20 4.15 2.78
C LEU A 22 -13.05 3.15 2.71
N ALA A 23 -12.66 2.76 1.49
CA ALA A 23 -11.52 1.90 1.29
C ALA A 23 -10.37 2.58 2.03
N ALA A 24 -9.93 2.00 3.15
CA ALA A 24 -8.87 2.58 3.95
C ALA A 24 -7.69 2.80 3.01
N ASP A 25 -7.33 4.06 2.78
CA ASP A 25 -6.14 4.41 2.03
C ASP A 25 -5.00 3.64 2.67
N VAL A 26 -4.36 2.77 1.90
CA VAL A 26 -3.13 2.15 2.36
C VAL A 26 -2.16 3.33 2.49
N PRO A 27 -1.61 3.67 3.66
CA PRO A 27 -0.78 4.88 3.84
C PRO A 27 0.42 4.95 2.87
N PHE A 28 0.85 3.79 2.36
CA PHE A 28 1.93 3.62 1.37
C PHE A 28 1.42 3.28 -0.03
N GLY A 29 0.10 3.31 -0.24
CA GLY A 29 -0.55 3.15 -1.53
C GLY A 29 -0.17 4.30 -2.46
N GLY A 30 0.06 3.96 -3.73
CA GLY A 30 0.45 4.93 -4.74
C GLY A 30 1.28 4.32 -5.84
N GLU A 31 1.70 5.19 -6.75
CA GLU A 31 2.65 4.86 -7.81
C GLU A 31 3.96 5.60 -7.52
N TYR A 32 5.08 4.90 -7.71
CA TYR A 32 6.42 5.40 -7.46
C TYR A 32 7.27 5.18 -8.71
N GLN A 33 7.87 6.25 -9.20
CA GLN A 33 8.69 6.24 -10.40
C GLN A 33 10.15 6.10 -10.01
N GLY A 34 10.79 5.02 -10.47
CA GLY A 34 12.23 4.87 -10.37
C GLY A 34 12.93 5.48 -11.58
N THR A 35 14.08 6.09 -11.34
CA THR A 35 14.95 6.67 -12.37
C THR A 35 16.32 5.99 -12.35
N GLY A 36 17.12 6.20 -13.41
CA GLY A 36 18.43 5.57 -13.54
C GLY A 36 18.42 4.14 -14.08
N ARG A 37 19.60 3.64 -14.49
CA ARG A 37 19.72 2.43 -15.31
C ARG A 37 19.15 1.16 -14.70
N GLN A 38 19.22 0.99 -13.37
CA GLN A 38 18.77 -0.24 -12.72
C GLN A 38 17.32 -0.14 -12.17
N CYS A 39 16.85 1.08 -11.99
CA CYS A 39 15.58 1.37 -11.31
C CYS A 39 14.54 1.97 -12.23
N PHE A 40 14.88 2.21 -13.50
CA PHE A 40 13.95 2.72 -14.50
C PHE A 40 12.69 1.86 -14.57
N GLY A 41 11.57 2.46 -14.21
CA GLY A 41 10.27 1.81 -14.24
C GLY A 41 9.41 2.23 -13.06
N LYS A 42 8.41 1.43 -12.72
CA LYS A 42 7.33 1.86 -11.84
C LYS A 42 7.00 0.80 -10.80
N LEU A 43 6.93 1.22 -9.55
CA LEU A 43 6.36 0.48 -8.44
C LEU A 43 4.94 0.98 -8.21
N SER A 44 3.95 0.10 -8.17
CA SER A 44 2.54 0.42 -7.93
C SER A 44 2.03 -0.41 -6.77
N ILE A 45 1.69 0.26 -5.67
CA ILE A 45 1.12 -0.34 -4.47
C ILE A 45 -0.36 0.02 -4.44
N ARG A 46 -1.22 -0.98 -4.54
CA ARG A 46 -2.68 -0.84 -4.43
C ARG A 46 -3.17 -1.70 -3.28
N SER A 47 -4.45 -1.56 -2.92
CA SER A 47 -5.06 -2.44 -1.94
C SER A 47 -4.81 -3.91 -2.29
N LYS A 48 -4.07 -4.61 -1.41
CA LYS A 48 -3.73 -6.04 -1.46
C LYS A 48 -2.86 -6.51 -2.62
N THR A 49 -2.47 -5.65 -3.56
CA THR A 49 -1.62 -6.04 -4.70
C THR A 49 -0.52 -5.05 -4.97
N ILE A 50 0.64 -5.57 -5.36
CA ILE A 50 1.81 -4.79 -5.73
C ILE A 50 2.32 -5.23 -7.10
N GLU A 51 2.74 -4.26 -7.88
CA GLU A 51 3.35 -4.44 -9.20
C GLU A 51 4.65 -3.65 -9.22
N TRP A 52 5.73 -4.22 -9.74
CA TRP A 52 7.01 -3.52 -9.82
C TRP A 52 7.74 -3.93 -11.08
N ARG A 53 7.96 -2.95 -11.95
CA ARG A 53 8.69 -3.13 -13.19
C ARG A 53 9.99 -2.34 -13.14
N THR A 54 11.10 -3.02 -13.36
CA THR A 54 12.44 -2.48 -13.57
C THR A 54 13.06 -3.21 -14.76
N PRO A 55 14.28 -2.84 -15.22
CA PRO A 55 14.95 -3.57 -16.29
C PRO A 55 15.36 -4.99 -15.90
N PHE A 56 15.47 -5.29 -14.60
CA PHE A 56 15.93 -6.57 -14.08
C PHE A 56 14.84 -7.41 -13.40
N ALA A 57 13.69 -6.82 -13.07
CA ALA A 57 12.57 -7.52 -12.44
C ALA A 57 11.22 -7.01 -12.98
N ALA A 58 10.30 -7.92 -13.25
CA ALA A 58 8.96 -7.59 -13.75
C ALA A 58 7.89 -8.30 -12.92
N CYS A 59 7.63 -7.78 -11.72
CA CYS A 59 6.53 -8.24 -10.88
C CYS A 59 5.22 -7.82 -11.53
N LYS A 60 4.50 -8.79 -12.09
CA LYS A 60 3.08 -8.63 -12.40
C LYS A 60 2.32 -8.29 -11.12
N LYS A 61 1.08 -7.82 -11.25
CA LYS A 61 0.16 -7.58 -10.12
C LYS A 61 0.10 -8.81 -9.20
N THR A 62 0.74 -8.73 -8.05
CA THR A 62 0.98 -9.86 -7.13
C THR A 62 0.33 -9.55 -5.78
N PRO A 63 -0.45 -10.49 -5.20
CA PRO A 63 -0.99 -10.29 -3.87
C PRO A 63 0.12 -10.18 -2.81
N TYR A 64 -0.13 -9.44 -1.73
CA TYR A 64 0.84 -9.31 -0.64
C TYR A 64 0.18 -9.35 0.74
N ARG A 65 1.01 -9.62 1.77
CA ARG A 65 0.70 -9.35 3.18
C ARG A 65 1.62 -8.26 3.71
N VAL A 66 1.08 -7.37 4.55
CA VAL A 66 1.91 -6.39 5.29
C VAL A 66 2.50 -7.10 6.50
N LEU A 67 3.82 -7.05 6.63
CA LEU A 67 4.54 -7.57 7.79
C LEU A 67 4.82 -6.50 8.84
N LYS A 68 5.14 -5.30 8.37
CA LYS A 68 5.50 -4.15 9.20
C LYS A 68 4.99 -2.89 8.52
N GLN A 69 4.48 -1.96 9.32
CA GLN A 69 4.08 -0.64 8.86
C GLN A 69 4.28 0.37 9.99
N GLU A 70 5.16 1.33 9.78
CA GLU A 70 5.52 2.35 10.76
C GLU A 70 5.55 3.72 10.10
N SER A 71 5.10 4.73 10.84
CA SER A 71 5.18 6.13 10.46
C SER A 71 5.42 6.95 11.72
N GLY A 72 6.46 7.77 11.75
CA GLY A 72 6.81 8.58 12.91
C GLY A 72 8.00 9.50 12.66
N ALA A 73 8.55 10.06 13.74
CA ALA A 73 9.66 11.02 13.68
C ALA A 73 10.95 10.46 13.03
N LEU A 74 11.11 9.13 13.03
CA LEU A 74 12.26 8.44 12.45
C LEU A 74 12.06 8.07 10.97
N GLY A 75 10.91 8.38 10.40
CA GLY A 75 10.60 8.09 9.00
C GLY A 75 9.33 7.26 8.82
N GLN A 76 9.17 6.77 7.60
CA GLN A 76 8.07 5.88 7.23
C GLN A 76 8.65 4.60 6.65
N GLU A 77 8.10 3.46 7.02
CA GLU A 77 8.51 2.16 6.47
C GLU A 77 7.33 1.22 6.36
N ALA A 78 7.24 0.51 5.23
CA ALA A 78 6.33 -0.61 5.04
C ALA A 78 7.07 -1.80 4.45
N VAL A 79 6.78 -2.99 4.98
CA VAL A 79 7.35 -4.27 4.55
C VAL A 79 6.24 -5.15 4.01
N PHE A 80 6.36 -5.54 2.75
CA PHE A 80 5.38 -6.33 2.01
C PHE A 80 5.94 -7.72 1.69
N LEU A 81 5.28 -8.77 2.18
CA LEU A 81 5.56 -10.14 1.80
C LEU A 81 4.72 -10.51 0.57
N LEU A 82 5.39 -10.80 -0.55
CA LEU A 82 4.72 -11.19 -1.79
C LEU A 82 4.21 -12.62 -1.71
N GLN A 83 2.99 -12.84 -2.19
CA GLN A 83 2.39 -14.16 -2.31
C GLN A 83 2.66 -14.68 -3.73
N GLY A 84 3.70 -15.51 -3.87
CA GLY A 84 4.13 -16.10 -5.14
C GLY A 84 5.55 -15.69 -5.54
N LYS A 85 6.03 -16.17 -6.70
CA LYS A 85 7.39 -15.92 -7.21
C LYS A 85 7.39 -15.23 -8.59
N SER A 86 6.51 -14.26 -8.80
CA SER A 86 6.26 -13.69 -10.13
C SER A 86 7.43 -12.92 -10.76
N CYS A 87 8.45 -12.53 -9.97
CA CYS A 87 9.53 -11.66 -10.42
C CYS A 87 10.86 -11.79 -9.66
N GLY A 88 11.05 -12.89 -8.94
CA GLY A 88 12.28 -13.12 -8.17
C GLY A 88 12.36 -12.43 -6.81
N PHE A 89 11.46 -11.50 -6.48
CA PHE A 89 11.33 -10.95 -5.13
C PHE A 89 10.32 -11.73 -4.29
N GLY A 90 10.64 -11.92 -3.01
CA GLY A 90 9.74 -12.42 -1.98
C GLY A 90 9.30 -11.32 -1.01
N VAL A 91 10.14 -10.30 -0.79
CA VAL A 91 9.84 -9.17 0.09
C VAL A 91 10.14 -7.86 -0.64
N ILE A 92 9.23 -6.90 -0.52
CA ILE A 92 9.45 -5.51 -0.94
C ILE A 92 9.36 -4.62 0.29
N VAL A 93 10.35 -3.75 0.48
CA VAL A 93 10.36 -2.71 1.51
C VAL A 93 10.24 -1.35 0.84
N LEU A 94 9.39 -0.48 1.37
CA LEU A 94 9.30 0.90 0.96
C LEU A 94 9.53 1.79 2.18
N GLY A 95 10.57 2.62 2.12
CA GLY A 95 10.95 3.52 3.20
C GLY A 95 11.10 4.97 2.75
N LEU A 96 10.82 5.91 3.67
CA LEU A 96 11.11 7.33 3.53
C LEU A 96 12.01 7.75 4.69
N ASP A 97 13.24 8.18 4.36
CA ASP A 97 14.18 8.74 5.33
C ASP A 97 13.83 10.23 5.55
N PRO A 98 13.49 10.66 6.77
CA PRO A 98 13.14 12.05 7.04
C PRO A 98 14.33 13.01 6.81
N LYS A 99 15.56 12.52 6.78
CA LYS A 99 16.75 13.31 6.43
C LYS A 99 16.88 13.52 4.91
N GLN A 100 16.21 12.69 4.12
CA GLN A 100 16.22 12.73 2.64
C GLN A 100 14.78 12.59 2.12
N PRO A 101 13.91 13.58 2.38
CA PRO A 101 12.48 13.46 2.15
C PRO A 101 12.08 13.54 0.67
N ASP A 102 13.00 13.90 -0.22
CA ASP A 102 12.74 14.10 -1.64
C ASP A 102 12.50 12.80 -2.40
N TYR A 103 12.96 11.66 -1.86
CA TYR A 103 12.79 10.35 -2.49
C TYR A 103 12.53 9.24 -1.47
N TRP A 104 11.87 8.20 -1.96
CA TRP A 104 11.62 6.96 -1.24
C TRP A 104 12.67 5.92 -1.63
N ASN A 105 12.92 4.96 -0.75
CA ASN A 105 13.75 3.79 -1.02
C ASN A 105 12.87 2.57 -1.19
N ALA A 106 12.79 2.03 -2.41
CA ALA A 106 12.17 0.75 -2.72
C ALA A 106 13.24 -0.34 -2.78
N THR A 107 13.10 -1.35 -1.92
CA THR A 107 14.05 -2.46 -1.83
C THR A 107 13.36 -3.79 -2.12
N GLY A 108 13.90 -4.60 -3.02
CA GLY A 108 13.43 -5.95 -3.34
C GLY A 108 14.41 -7.01 -2.86
N TYR A 109 13.99 -7.86 -1.93
CA TYR A 109 14.72 -9.04 -1.47
C TYR A 109 14.16 -10.31 -2.10
N ARG A 110 15.03 -11.29 -2.37
CA ARG A 110 14.62 -12.56 -3.03
C ARG A 110 13.76 -13.46 -2.13
N SER A 111 13.93 -13.36 -0.82
CA SER A 111 13.22 -14.18 0.16
C SER A 111 13.09 -13.47 1.52
N MET A 112 12.28 -14.03 2.43
CA MET A 112 12.22 -13.58 3.83
C MET A 112 13.59 -13.70 4.53
N ALA A 113 14.32 -14.79 4.29
CA ALA A 113 15.64 -14.98 4.87
C ALA A 113 16.65 -13.91 4.39
N ASP A 114 16.53 -13.47 3.14
CA ASP A 114 17.39 -12.40 2.62
C ASP A 114 17.04 -11.04 3.23
N TYR A 115 15.76 -10.79 3.51
CA TYR A 115 15.31 -9.60 4.23
C TYR A 115 15.82 -9.60 5.69
N GLU A 116 15.64 -10.72 6.41
CA GLU A 116 16.02 -10.85 7.82
C GLU A 116 17.53 -10.67 8.03
N LYS A 117 18.37 -11.19 7.12
CA LYS A 117 19.82 -11.02 7.16
C LYS A 117 20.31 -9.72 6.52
N SER A 118 19.41 -8.88 6.01
CA SER A 118 19.74 -7.65 5.26
C SER A 118 20.72 -7.89 4.10
N SER A 119 20.49 -8.97 3.33
CA SER A 119 21.35 -9.39 2.20
C SER A 119 21.76 -8.24 1.28
N ASP A 120 22.99 -8.28 0.77
CA ASP A 120 23.46 -7.35 -0.26
C ASP A 120 23.00 -7.74 -1.67
N ASP A 121 22.57 -9.00 -1.87
CA ASP A 121 21.89 -9.44 -3.09
C ASP A 121 20.42 -9.00 -3.07
N LYS A 122 20.22 -7.68 -3.18
CA LYS A 122 18.93 -6.99 -3.22
C LYS A 122 18.91 -5.94 -4.32
N LEU A 123 17.73 -5.65 -4.85
CA LEU A 123 17.54 -4.46 -5.67
C LEU A 123 17.18 -3.29 -4.76
N LEU A 124 17.98 -2.23 -4.74
CA LEU A 124 17.67 -0.98 -4.04
C LEU A 124 17.50 0.16 -5.04
N CYS A 125 16.37 0.86 -4.95
CA CYS A 125 16.02 1.93 -5.85
C CYS A 125 15.50 3.16 -5.11
N SER A 126 16.11 4.32 -5.38
CA SER A 126 15.49 5.60 -5.11
C SER A 126 14.32 5.81 -6.07
N VAL A 127 13.14 6.11 -5.53
CA VAL A 127 11.90 6.29 -6.29
C VAL A 127 11.16 7.53 -5.81
N GLU A 128 10.52 8.23 -6.73
CA GLU A 128 9.71 9.41 -6.44
C GLU A 128 8.23 9.03 -6.42
N ARG A 129 7.48 9.48 -5.40
CA ARG A 129 6.03 9.25 -5.37
C ARG A 129 5.37 10.12 -6.43
N LEU A 130 4.64 9.50 -7.34
CA LEU A 130 3.87 10.20 -8.36
C LEU A 130 2.63 10.84 -7.73
N PRO A 131 2.22 12.04 -8.19
CA PRO A 131 0.99 12.67 -7.73
C PRO A 131 -0.21 11.77 -8.04
N GLU A 132 -1.12 11.65 -7.06
CA GLU A 132 -2.38 10.93 -7.24
C GLU A 132 -3.13 11.55 -8.42
N ARG A 133 -3.30 10.81 -9.53
CA ARG A 133 -4.14 11.31 -10.62
C ARG A 133 -5.57 11.37 -10.10
N SER A 134 -6.15 12.56 -10.02
CA SER A 134 -7.59 12.73 -9.78
C SER A 134 -8.32 11.84 -10.77
N ARG A 135 -9.00 10.80 -10.29
CA ARG A 135 -9.89 10.00 -11.15
C ARG A 135 -10.97 10.96 -11.64
N ARG A 136 -10.89 11.39 -12.90
CA ARG A 136 -12.04 12.00 -13.59
C ARG A 136 -13.00 10.89 -13.97
#